data_AF-A0A8K0Y357-F1
#
_entry.id   AF-A0A8K0Y357-F1
#
_cell.length_a   1.000
_cell.length_b   1.000
_cell.length_c   1.000
_cell.angle_alpha   90.00
_cell.angle_beta   90.00
_cell.angle_gamma   90.00
#
_symmetry.space_group_name_H-M   'P 1'
#
loop_
_entity.id
_entity.type
_entity.pdbx_description
1 polymer ?
#
loop_
_entity_poly.entity_id
_entity_poly.type
_entity_poly.pdbx_seq_one_letter_code
_entity_poly.pdbx_strand_id
1 'polypeptide(L)'
;MLRLIGRPAPVTTALIVINSLIFAYGMLSHTQSQIIMHYGFVPDELFRDSNAPLSDSLTRLFASMFVHANITHIAFNLFALAYMGGSAERSIGVPRFIALYILAGLGEHCFTELLRHTYC
;
A
#
# COMPACT_ATOMS: atom_id res chain seq x y z
N MET A 1 12.40 -26.27 -0.26
CA MET A 1 11.77 -25.22 0.57
C MET A 1 12.77 -24.36 1.36
N LEU A 2 13.83 -24.94 1.96
CA LEU A 2 14.85 -24.23 2.77
C LEU A 2 15.74 -23.21 2.02
N ARG A 3 15.82 -23.24 0.68
CA ARG A 3 16.68 -22.32 -0.11
C ARG A 3 16.16 -20.89 -0.22
N LEU A 4 14.92 -20.62 0.16
CA LEU A 4 14.31 -19.29 0.05
C LEU A 4 14.64 -18.41 1.26
N ILE A 5 14.97 -18.95 2.43
CA ILE A 5 15.13 -18.15 3.66
C ILE A 5 16.44 -17.34 3.66
N GLY A 6 17.46 -17.76 2.90
CA GLY A 6 18.77 -17.10 2.87
C GLY A 6 19.00 -16.08 1.75
N ARG A 7 18.06 -15.91 0.81
CA ARG A 7 18.20 -14.90 -0.27
C ARG A 7 17.60 -13.57 0.17
N PRO A 8 18.32 -12.44 0.00
CA PRO A 8 17.77 -11.14 0.35
C PRO A 8 16.54 -10.85 -0.52
N ALA A 9 15.49 -10.33 0.11
CA ALA A 9 14.30 -9.79 -0.54
C ALA A 9 14.37 -8.25 -0.39
N PRO A 10 15.24 -7.57 -1.18
CA PRO A 10 15.52 -6.16 -0.99
C PRO A 10 14.29 -5.28 -1.16
N VAL A 11 13.39 -5.59 -2.11
CA VAL A 11 12.20 -4.77 -2.33
C VAL A 11 11.21 -4.94 -1.19
N THR A 12 10.95 -6.17 -0.77
CA THR A 12 10.10 -6.48 0.39
C THR A 12 10.61 -5.76 1.63
N THR A 13 11.93 -5.81 1.86
CA THR A 13 12.55 -5.14 3.01
C THR A 13 12.41 -3.63 2.92
N ALA A 14 12.65 -3.03 1.75
CA ALA A 14 12.48 -1.60 1.53
C ALA A 14 11.03 -1.17 1.77
N LEU A 15 10.05 -1.91 1.26
CA LEU A 15 8.63 -1.64 1.47
C LEU A 15 8.24 -1.72 2.96
N ILE A 16 8.74 -2.72 3.69
CA ILE A 16 8.50 -2.83 5.14
C ILE A 16 9.06 -1.60 5.88
N VAL A 17 10.29 -1.21 5.56
CA VAL A 17 10.95 -0.05 6.19
C VAL A 17 10.19 1.24 5.87
N ILE A 18 9.85 1.48 4.61
CA ILE A 18 9.12 2.69 4.18
C ILE A 18 7.76 2.78 4.88
N ASN A 19 6.98 1.69 4.89
CA ASN A 19 5.69 1.66 5.57
C ASN A 19 5.81 1.94 7.08
N SER A 20 6.80 1.33 7.72
CA SER A 20 7.07 1.52 9.14
C SER A 20 7.46 2.97 9.46
N LEU A 21 8.30 3.59 8.61
CA LEU A 21 8.74 4.98 8.78
C LEU A 21 7.60 5.98 8.58
N ILE A 22 6.78 5.79 7.55
CA ILE A 22 5.62 6.67 7.28
C ILE A 22 4.64 6.62 8.45
N PHE A 23 4.32 5.42 8.95
CA PHE A 23 3.43 5.26 10.09
C PHE A 23 4.03 5.81 11.39
N ALA A 24 5.31 5.56 11.65
CA ALA A 24 6.00 6.12 12.81
C ALA A 24 5.99 7.66 12.75
N TYR A 25 6.24 8.24 11.58
CA TYR A 25 6.18 9.69 11.39
C TYR A 25 4.79 10.24 11.69
N GLY A 26 3.73 9.65 11.14
CA GLY A 26 2.36 10.11 11.39
C GLY A 26 1.93 9.99 12.86
N MET A 27 2.36 8.94 13.54
CA MET A 27 2.13 8.75 14.98
C MET A 27 2.90 9.75 15.85
N LEU A 28 4.20 9.94 15.58
CA LEU A 28 5.07 10.84 16.37
C LEU A 28 4.76 12.32 16.15
N SER A 29 4.34 12.70 14.94
CA SER A 29 3.93 14.06 14.62
C SER A 29 2.49 14.37 15.03
N HIS A 30 1.73 13.38 15.52
CA HIS A 30 0.29 13.46 15.77
C HIS A 30 -0.54 13.90 14.53
N THR A 31 0.02 13.76 13.33
CA THR A 31 -0.65 14.12 12.06
C THR A 31 -1.26 12.92 11.35
N GLN A 32 -1.30 11.74 11.98
CA GLN A 32 -1.83 10.50 11.39
C GLN A 32 -3.20 10.68 10.76
N SER A 33 -4.13 11.38 11.42
CA SER A 33 -5.47 11.65 10.88
C SER A 33 -5.44 12.52 9.63
N GLN A 34 -4.59 13.54 9.59
CA GLN A 34 -4.41 14.42 8.42
C GLN A 34 -3.77 13.67 7.25
N ILE A 35 -2.78 12.83 7.53
CA ILE A 35 -2.15 11.97 6.51
C ILE A 35 -3.18 11.01 5.91
N ILE A 36 -4.03 10.40 6.75
CA ILE A 36 -5.10 9.52 6.29
C ILE A 36 -6.13 10.30 5.44
N MET A 37 -6.52 11.51 5.84
CA MET A 37 -7.49 12.27 5.05
C MET A 37 -6.92 12.77 3.73
N HIS A 38 -5.65 13.18 3.68
CA HIS A 38 -5.06 13.78 2.48
C HIS A 38 -4.51 12.74 1.49
N TYR A 39 -3.92 11.66 2.01
CA TYR A 39 -3.24 10.64 1.22
C TYR A 39 -3.92 9.26 1.28
N GLY A 40 -4.92 9.08 2.14
CA GLY A 40 -5.77 7.91 2.09
C GLY A 40 -6.66 7.92 0.85
N PHE A 41 -7.07 6.72 0.45
CA PHE A 41 -7.95 6.57 -0.70
C PHE A 41 -9.38 6.98 -0.32
N VAL A 42 -9.86 8.08 -0.90
CA VAL A 42 -11.27 8.50 -0.83
C VAL A 42 -11.85 8.42 -2.25
N PRO A 43 -12.74 7.44 -2.54
CA PRO A 43 -13.30 7.21 -3.88
C PRO A 43 -14.01 8.44 -4.46
N ASP A 44 -14.71 9.19 -3.61
CA ASP A 44 -15.48 10.36 -4.04
C ASP A 44 -14.59 11.43 -4.67
N GLU A 45 -13.36 11.65 -4.20
CA GLU A 45 -12.49 12.70 -4.75
C GLU A 45 -11.81 12.32 -6.07
N LEU A 46 -11.69 11.01 -6.37
CA LEU A 46 -11.05 10.54 -7.60
C LEU A 46 -11.94 10.78 -8.84
N PHE A 47 -13.27 10.79 -8.65
CA PHE A 47 -14.25 10.93 -9.74
C PHE A 47 -15.10 12.21 -9.66
N ARG A 48 -15.10 12.93 -8.53
CA ARG A 48 -15.92 14.13 -8.35
C ARG A 48 -15.33 15.39 -8.99
N ASP A 49 -14.01 15.41 -9.24
CA ASP A 49 -13.35 16.54 -9.87
C ASP A 49 -12.70 16.11 -11.19
N SER A 50 -13.52 16.06 -12.26
CA SER A 50 -13.07 15.75 -13.63
C SER A 50 -12.04 16.74 -14.20
N ASN A 51 -11.76 17.83 -13.48
CA ASN A 51 -10.76 18.84 -13.81
C ASN A 51 -9.48 18.72 -12.97
N ALA A 52 -9.41 17.80 -11.99
CA ALA A 52 -8.18 17.58 -11.23
C ALA A 52 -7.09 17.02 -12.16
N PRO A 53 -5.83 17.48 -12.04
CA PRO A 53 -4.72 16.93 -12.81
C PRO A 53 -4.62 15.41 -12.59
N LEU A 54 -4.45 14.65 -13.68
CA LEU A 54 -4.20 13.20 -13.61
C LEU A 54 -3.04 12.85 -12.65
N SER A 55 -2.08 13.75 -12.47
CA SER A 55 -0.98 13.61 -11.52
C SER A 55 -1.43 13.52 -10.06
N ASP A 56 -2.47 14.24 -9.66
CA ASP A 56 -2.96 14.26 -8.28
C ASP A 56 -3.66 12.94 -7.96
N SER A 57 -4.51 12.47 -8.87
CA SER A 57 -5.19 11.17 -8.73
C SER A 57 -4.19 10.02 -8.66
N LEU A 58 -3.15 10.03 -9.50
CA LEU A 58 -2.08 9.04 -9.44
C LEU A 58 -1.27 9.14 -8.14
N THR A 59 -0.97 10.35 -7.67
CA THR A 59 -0.23 10.55 -6.42
C THR A 59 -0.99 9.97 -5.23
N ARG A 60 -2.30 10.21 -5.15
CA ARG A 60 -3.16 9.65 -4.09
C ARG A 60 -3.27 8.13 -4.20
N LEU A 61 -3.40 7.61 -5.42
CA LEU A 61 -3.42 6.16 -5.68
C LEU A 61 -2.15 5.48 -5.15
N PHE A 62 -0.98 6.01 -5.50
CA PHE A 62 0.29 5.48 -5.03
C PHE A 62 0.51 5.71 -3.53
N ALA A 63 0.17 6.89 -3.01
CA ALA A 63 0.34 7.21 -1.60
C ALA A 63 -0.55 6.34 -0.70
N SER A 64 -1.76 6.01 -1.16
CA SER A 64 -2.70 5.16 -0.42
C SER A 64 -2.13 3.78 -0.08
N MET A 65 -1.25 3.23 -0.93
CA MET A 65 -0.57 1.95 -0.70
C MET A 65 0.37 1.95 0.51
N PHE A 66 0.69 3.13 1.08
CA PHE A 66 1.60 3.28 2.22
C PHE A 66 0.93 3.85 3.48
N VAL A 67 -0.30 4.36 3.35
CA VAL A 67 -1.03 4.99 4.45
C VAL A 67 -1.84 3.94 5.21
N HIS A 68 -1.65 3.87 6.52
CA HIS A 68 -2.29 2.87 7.36
C HIS A 68 -3.18 3.52 8.44
N ALA A 69 -4.40 3.00 8.62
CA ALA A 69 -5.39 3.58 9.53
C ALA A 69 -5.07 3.37 11.02
N ASN A 70 -4.48 2.22 11.37
CA ASN A 70 -4.20 1.86 12.76
C ASN A 70 -3.05 0.84 12.88
N ILE A 71 -2.60 0.63 14.11
CA ILE A 71 -1.48 -0.28 14.45
C ILE A 71 -1.76 -1.72 14.00
N THR A 72 -2.99 -2.21 14.20
CA THR A 72 -3.37 -3.59 13.80
C THR A 72 -3.27 -3.78 12.29
N HIS A 73 -3.72 -2.78 11.51
CA HIS A 73 -3.70 -2.83 10.06
C HIS A 73 -2.27 -2.87 9.52
N ILE A 74 -1.38 -1.98 10.00
CA ILE A 74 0.02 -2.01 9.59
C ILE A 74 0.72 -3.29 10.06
N ALA A 75 0.45 -3.78 11.28
CA ALA A 75 1.06 -5.01 11.77
C ALA A 75 0.70 -6.22 10.87
N PHE A 76 -0.58 -6.33 10.46
CA PHE A 76 -1.02 -7.38 9.54
C PHE A 76 -0.38 -7.25 8.15
N ASN A 77 -0.35 -6.04 7.59
CA ASN A 77 0.25 -5.82 6.27
C ASN A 77 1.76 -6.08 6.25
N LEU A 78 2.49 -5.63 7.28
CA LEU A 78 3.92 -5.92 7.38
C LEU A 78 4.19 -7.41 7.56
N PHE A 79 3.36 -8.12 8.32
CA PHE A 79 3.45 -9.58 8.46
C PHE A 79 3.19 -10.29 7.13
N ALA A 80 2.12 -9.94 6.44
CA ALA A 80 1.77 -10.50 5.14
C ALA A 80 2.87 -10.20 4.09
N LEU A 81 3.41 -8.98 4.08
CA LEU A 81 4.48 -8.57 3.19
C LEU A 81 5.79 -9.30 3.48
N ALA A 82 6.17 -9.45 4.75
CA ALA A 82 7.37 -10.19 5.14
C ALA A 82 7.30 -11.68 4.74
N TYR A 83 6.14 -12.31 4.97
CA TYR A 83 5.97 -13.74 4.69
C TYR A 83 5.67 -14.00 3.22
N MET A 84 4.55 -13.47 2.71
CA MET A 84 4.10 -13.71 1.34
C MET A 84 4.90 -12.89 0.33
N GLY A 85 5.14 -11.60 0.61
CA GLY A 85 5.89 -10.72 -0.29
C GLY A 85 7.35 -11.17 -0.45
N GLY A 86 8.02 -11.47 0.66
CA GLY A 86 9.37 -12.00 0.63
C GLY A 86 9.46 -13.34 -0.12
N SER A 87 8.48 -14.23 0.08
CA SER A 87 8.42 -15.50 -0.68
C SER A 87 8.18 -15.27 -2.18
N ALA A 88 7.26 -14.36 -2.53
CA ALA A 88 6.96 -13.98 -3.91
C ALA A 88 8.20 -13.39 -4.59
N GLU A 89 8.85 -12.37 -4.03
CA GLU A 89 10.03 -11.71 -4.59
C GLU A 89 11.15 -12.70 -4.92
N ARG A 90 11.40 -13.65 -4.01
CA ARG A 90 12.43 -14.68 -4.23
C ARG A 90 12.04 -15.72 -5.28
N SER A 91 10.75 -15.91 -5.52
CA SER A 91 10.24 -16.92 -6.46
C SER A 91 10.17 -16.40 -7.89
N ILE A 92 9.71 -15.15 -8.08
CA ILE A 92 9.48 -14.57 -9.41
C ILE A 92 10.53 -13.53 -9.82
N GLY A 93 11.35 -13.07 -8.87
CA GLY A 93 12.35 -12.03 -9.04
C GLY A 93 11.80 -10.62 -8.86
N VAL A 94 12.71 -9.68 -8.57
CA VAL A 94 12.44 -8.26 -8.30
C VAL A 94 11.50 -7.58 -9.31
N PRO A 95 11.75 -7.60 -10.64
CA PRO A 95 10.93 -6.83 -11.58
C PRO A 95 9.48 -7.30 -11.64
N ARG A 96 9.26 -8.62 -11.54
CA ARG A 96 7.91 -9.20 -11.53
C ARG A 96 7.21 -8.94 -10.20
N PHE A 97 7.95 -8.93 -9.10
CA PHE A 97 7.40 -8.59 -7.79
C PHE A 97 6.94 -7.14 -7.70
N ILE A 98 7.70 -6.19 -8.25
CA ILE A 98 7.28 -4.78 -8.32
C ILE A 98 5.98 -4.65 -9.13
N ALA A 99 5.89 -5.30 -10.29
CA ALA A 99 4.67 -5.31 -11.09
C ALA A 99 3.48 -5.90 -10.31
N LEU A 100 3.67 -7.03 -9.63
CA LEU A 100 2.62 -7.61 -8.78
C LEU A 100 2.21 -6.69 -7.64
N TYR A 101 3.15 -5.99 -7.01
CA TYR A 101 2.86 -5.07 -5.92
C TYR A 101 2.01 -3.89 -6.40
N ILE A 102 2.34 -3.30 -7.56
CA ILE A 102 1.56 -2.22 -8.16
C ILE A 102 0.17 -2.71 -8.57
N LEU A 103 0.08 -3.88 -9.22
CA LEU A 103 -1.21 -4.47 -9.61
C LEU A 103 -2.09 -4.81 -8.41
N ALA A 104 -1.50 -5.26 -7.30
CA ALA A 104 -2.22 -5.50 -6.06
C ALA A 104 -2.78 -4.20 -5.46
N GLY A 105 -2.02 -3.11 -5.50
CA GLY A 105 -2.49 -1.77 -5.13
C GLY A 105 -3.69 -1.34 -5.96
N LEU A 106 -3.61 -1.47 -7.29
CA LEU A 106 -4.74 -1.17 -8.19
C LEU A 106 -5.98 -2.04 -7.90
N GLY A 107 -5.77 -3.29 -7.47
CA GLY A 107 -6.83 -4.21 -7.08
C GLY A 107 -7.59 -3.77 -5.82
N GLU A 108 -6.90 -3.16 -4.86
CA GLU A 108 -7.51 -2.59 -3.65
C GLU A 108 -8.54 -1.50 -4.00
N HIS A 109 -8.22 -0.65 -4.97
CA HIS A 109 -9.11 0.41 -5.44
C HIS A 109 -10.39 -0.16 -6.06
N CYS A 110 -10.24 -1.20 -6.89
CA CYS A 110 -11.38 -1.89 -7.50
C CYS A 110 -12.27 -2.57 -6.45
N PHE A 111 -11.66 -3.24 -5.47
CA PHE A 111 -12.40 -3.89 -4.38
C PHE A 111 -13.16 -2.87 -3.53
N THR A 112 -12.54 -1.73 -3.22
CA THR A 112 -13.19 -0.67 -2.44
C THR A 112 -14.39 -0.07 -3.17
N GLU A 113 -14.28 0.16 -4.48
CA GLU A 113 -15.41 0.65 -5.29
C GLU A 113 -16.53 -0.40 -5.42
N LEU A 114 -16.18 -1.67 -5.60
CA LEU A 114 -17.15 -2.77 -5.68
C LEU A 114 -17.97 -2.91 -4.38
N LEU A 115 -17.31 -2.83 -3.21
CA LEU A 115 -18.01 -2.85 -1.93
C LEU A 115 -18.96 -1.67 -1.80
N ARG A 116 -18.52 -0.46 -2.17
CA ARG A 116 -19.38 0.74 -2.13
C ARG A 116 -20.64 0.57 -2.97
N HIS A 117 -20.52 0.03 -4.18
CA HIS A 117 -21.66 -0.24 -5.07
C HIS A 117 -22.63 -1.31 -4.56
N THR A 118 -22.20 -2.18 -3.64
CA THR A 118 -23.02 -3.28 -3.12
C THR A 118 -23.73 -2.93 -1.80
N TYR A 119 -23.24 -1.91 -1.08
CA TYR A 119 -23.73 -1.50 0.25
C TYR A 119 -24.38 -0.10 0.28
N CYS A 120 -24.70 0.49 -0.87
CA CYS A 120 -25.47 1.74 -1.00
C CYS A 120 -26.79 1.52 -1.76
#